data_AF-A0A936UU34-F1
#
_entry.id   AF-A0A936UU34-F1
#
_cell.length_a   1.000
_cell.length_b   1.000
_cell.length_c   1.000
_cell.angle_alpha   90.00
_cell.angle_beta   90.00
_cell.angle_gamma   90.00
#
_symmetry.space_group_name_H-M   'P 1'
#
loop_
_entity.id
_entity.type
_entity.pdbx_description
1 polymer ?
#
loop_
_entity_poly.entity_id
_entity_poly.type
_entity_poly.pdbx_seq_one_letter_code
_entity_poly.pdbx_strand_id
1 'polypeptide(L)'
;MRKFANRLIAILFLLIPLASQAQNTVTGRVVNDAGLGVEGASVIIKGKTTGTKTDSQGNFTITAEKGDILVISSIGFVASQVKVKDAAAITVKLDTVDKTLEEVTVAMDIKRNPRELGYSVQTVKGAELQETQRENFVNGLQGRVAGLTINQTGGAAGSSSQIVLRGFNSLSLDNSPLFVIDGVIADNSTVNETSNGGSALGLASDRPNRGNDYSSRISDINPNDIESITVLKGPEATALYGSQASSGAIIITTKKAKPTGRITVNYDNSFRIQRNSRLPEINSEYSGGVNGQPSSVFTAFGPKYPAGTQLYDNLNNFFRNRFFSNT
;
A
#
# COMPACT_ATOMS: atom_id res chain seq x y z
N MET A 1 -14.73 53.69 71.88
CA MET A 1 -14.54 53.38 70.45
C MET A 1 -13.55 52.24 70.18
N ARG A 2 -12.42 52.11 70.89
CA ARG A 2 -11.42 51.04 70.66
C ARG A 2 -11.93 49.59 70.88
N LYS A 3 -12.85 49.37 71.83
CA LYS A 3 -13.42 48.02 72.10
C LYS A 3 -14.40 47.53 71.02
N PHE A 4 -14.99 48.44 70.24
CA PHE A 4 -15.90 48.08 69.14
C PHE A 4 -15.12 47.73 67.87
N ALA A 5 -14.03 48.46 67.59
CA ALA A 5 -13.12 48.17 66.49
C ALA A 5 -12.44 46.79 66.64
N ASN A 6 -12.01 46.42 67.86
CA ASN A 6 -11.41 45.10 68.10
C ASN A 6 -12.40 43.94 67.93
N ARG A 7 -13.70 44.15 68.18
CA ARG A 7 -14.73 43.13 67.95
C ARG A 7 -15.10 42.97 66.47
N LEU A 8 -15.05 44.06 65.70
CA LEU A 8 -15.27 44.03 64.26
C LEU A 8 -14.13 43.32 63.50
N ILE A 9 -12.87 43.56 63.92
CA ILE A 9 -11.68 42.90 63.35
C ILE A 9 -11.67 41.39 63.67
N ALA A 10 -12.13 40.99 64.85
CA ALA A 10 -12.24 39.57 65.22
C ALA A 10 -13.32 38.83 64.41
N ILE A 11 -14.44 39.49 64.08
CA ILE A 11 -15.49 38.91 63.21
C ILE A 11 -15.01 38.84 61.75
N LEU A 12 -14.23 39.83 61.29
CA LEU A 12 -13.65 39.82 59.94
C LEU A 12 -12.60 38.71 59.77
N PHE A 13 -11.83 38.36 60.82
CA PHE A 13 -10.90 37.23 60.80
C PHE A 13 -11.59 35.85 60.89
N LEU A 14 -12.81 35.79 61.45
CA LEU A 14 -13.59 34.55 61.55
C LEU A 14 -14.30 34.17 60.23
N LEU A 15 -14.45 35.12 59.30
CA LEU A 15 -15.11 34.92 58.00
C LEU A 15 -14.14 34.56 56.86
N ILE A 16 -12.81 34.64 57.09
CA ILE A 16 -11.79 34.39 56.05
C ILE A 16 -11.55 32.89 55.73
N PRO A 17 -11.84 31.86 56.57
CA PRO A 17 -11.60 30.48 56.17
C PRO A 17 -12.76 29.82 55.40
N LEU A 18 -13.87 30.52 55.09
CA LEU A 18 -15.01 29.94 54.36
C LEU A 18 -14.86 29.94 52.83
N ALA A 19 -13.75 30.46 52.29
CA ALA A 19 -13.43 30.41 50.87
C ALA A 19 -12.40 29.32 50.51
N SER A 20 -12.38 28.21 51.25
CA SER A 20 -11.69 27.00 50.79
C SER A 20 -12.54 26.37 49.68
N GLN A 21 -12.30 26.80 48.44
CA GLN A 21 -12.80 26.15 47.23
C GLN A 21 -12.45 24.66 47.33
N ALA A 22 -13.47 23.80 47.42
CA ALA A 22 -13.30 22.37 47.26
C ALA A 22 -12.74 22.11 45.86
N GLN A 23 -11.42 21.93 45.74
CA GLN A 23 -10.84 21.36 44.52
C GLN A 23 -11.36 19.93 44.43
N ASN A 24 -12.25 19.67 43.48
CA ASN A 24 -12.77 18.34 43.21
C ASN A 24 -11.64 17.47 42.64
N THR A 25 -10.88 16.89 43.54
CA THR A 25 -9.83 15.93 43.22
C THR A 25 -10.48 14.60 42.86
N VAL A 26 -10.31 14.17 41.61
CA VAL A 26 -10.74 12.87 41.12
C VAL A 26 -9.56 11.92 41.21
N THR A 27 -9.74 10.81 41.90
CA THR A 27 -8.79 9.69 41.92
C THR A 27 -9.27 8.58 41.01
N GLY A 28 -8.35 7.81 40.46
CA GLY A 28 -8.70 6.68 39.63
C GLY A 28 -7.55 5.71 39.42
N ARG A 29 -7.86 4.60 38.75
CA ARG A 29 -6.89 3.55 38.40
C ARG A 29 -7.09 3.10 36.97
N VAL A 30 -6.01 2.99 36.22
CA VAL A 30 -5.99 2.49 34.85
C VAL A 30 -5.45 1.07 34.86
N VAL A 31 -6.20 0.14 34.26
CA VAL A 31 -5.86 -1.29 34.21
C VAL A 31 -5.91 -1.82 32.78
N ASN A 32 -5.14 -2.86 32.49
CA ASN A 32 -5.18 -3.57 31.21
C ASN A 32 -6.21 -4.73 31.21
N ASP A 33 -6.27 -5.47 30.10
CA ASP A 33 -7.11 -6.67 29.94
C ASP A 33 -6.90 -7.76 31.01
N ALA A 34 -5.68 -7.85 31.56
CA ALA A 34 -5.33 -8.79 32.63
C ALA A 34 -5.60 -8.23 34.04
N GLY A 35 -6.18 -7.03 34.17
CA GLY A 35 -6.43 -6.35 35.44
C GLY A 35 -5.18 -5.78 36.13
N LEU A 36 -4.04 -5.76 35.43
CA LEU A 36 -2.80 -5.16 35.92
C LEU A 36 -2.81 -3.65 35.70
N GLY A 37 -2.25 -2.89 36.64
CA GLY A 37 -2.13 -1.44 36.54
C GLY A 37 -1.26 -1.02 35.36
N VAL A 38 -1.72 -0.02 34.59
CA VAL A 38 -0.95 0.54 33.47
C VAL A 38 -0.13 1.72 33.98
N GLU A 39 1.18 1.53 34.10
CA GLU A 39 2.12 2.59 34.50
C GLU A 39 2.36 3.60 33.37
N GLY A 40 2.49 4.89 33.74
CA GLY A 40 2.87 5.94 32.80
C GLY A 40 1.80 6.33 31.76
N ALA A 41 0.56 5.86 31.90
CA ALA A 41 -0.55 6.29 31.07
C ALA A 41 -0.83 7.79 31.26
N SER A 42 -1.02 8.50 30.16
CA SER A 42 -1.37 9.92 30.15
C SER A 42 -2.87 10.09 30.37
N VAL A 43 -3.26 10.90 31.35
CA VAL A 43 -4.66 11.21 31.68
C VAL A 43 -4.86 12.72 31.52
N ILE A 44 -5.58 13.15 30.48
CA ILE A 44 -5.76 14.56 30.14
C ILE A 44 -7.26 14.89 30.06
N ILE A 45 -7.67 16.06 30.56
CA ILE A 45 -9.05 16.52 30.39
C ILE A 45 -9.22 17.06 28.96
N LYS A 46 -10.20 16.53 28.22
CA LYS A 46 -10.49 16.92 26.84
C LYS A 46 -10.73 18.43 26.74
N GLY A 47 -9.88 19.13 25.98
CA GLY A 47 -9.97 20.58 25.76
C GLY A 47 -9.33 21.45 26.85
N LYS A 48 -8.73 20.87 27.90
CA LYS A 48 -7.94 21.59 28.91
C LYS A 48 -6.48 21.15 28.84
N THR A 49 -5.57 21.97 29.36
CA THR A 49 -4.14 21.65 29.52
C THR A 49 -3.85 20.86 30.80
N THR A 50 -4.85 20.71 31.67
CA THR A 50 -4.76 19.93 32.91
C THR A 50 -4.69 18.44 32.59
N GLY A 51 -3.60 17.81 33.03
CA GLY A 51 -3.38 16.37 32.88
C GLY A 51 -2.43 15.83 33.94
N THR A 52 -2.40 14.52 34.08
CA THR A 52 -1.54 13.78 35.02
C THR A 52 -1.07 12.48 34.36
N LYS A 53 -0.18 11.74 35.03
CA LYS A 53 0.25 10.40 34.61
C LYS A 53 -0.05 9.38 35.70
N THR A 54 -0.26 8.13 35.31
CA THR A 54 -0.44 7.04 36.27
C THR A 54 0.88 6.60 36.91
N ASP A 55 0.82 6.18 38.17
CA ASP A 55 1.93 5.57 38.91
C ASP A 55 2.19 4.10 38.53
N SER A 56 3.15 3.45 39.18
CA SER A 56 3.53 2.04 38.95
C SER A 56 2.43 1.02 39.25
N GLN A 57 1.36 1.42 39.94
CA GLN A 57 0.18 0.59 40.24
C GLN A 57 -1.02 0.96 39.37
N GLY A 58 -0.84 1.91 38.44
CA GLY A 58 -1.86 2.44 37.54
C GLY A 58 -2.74 3.52 38.14
N ASN A 59 -2.47 4.02 39.34
CA ASN A 59 -3.29 5.04 39.98
C ASN A 59 -2.97 6.44 39.46
N PHE A 60 -3.97 7.30 39.42
CA PHE A 60 -3.81 8.71 39.08
C PHE A 60 -4.71 9.59 39.94
N THR A 61 -4.29 10.85 40.07
CA THR A 61 -5.04 11.90 40.75
C THR A 61 -5.04 13.15 39.87
N ILE A 62 -6.23 13.69 39.59
CA ILE A 62 -6.42 14.86 38.73
C ILE A 62 -7.52 15.77 39.27
N THR A 63 -7.32 17.08 39.19
CA THR A 63 -8.37 18.06 39.51
C THR A 63 -9.29 18.21 38.30
N ALA A 64 -10.54 17.73 38.42
CA ALA A 64 -11.51 17.71 37.33
C ALA A 64 -12.93 17.99 37.86
N GLU A 65 -13.76 18.62 37.03
CA GLU A 65 -15.14 18.94 37.38
C GLU A 65 -16.11 17.83 36.94
N LYS A 66 -17.26 17.75 37.59
CA LYS A 66 -18.35 16.86 37.17
C LYS A 66 -18.75 17.19 35.73
N GLY A 67 -18.67 16.20 34.85
CA GLY A 67 -18.97 16.33 33.43
C GLY A 67 -17.75 16.44 32.52
N ASP A 68 -16.55 16.69 33.06
CA ASP A 68 -15.31 16.66 32.29
C ASP A 68 -15.06 15.28 31.68
N ILE A 69 -14.43 15.23 30.50
CA ILE A 69 -14.07 13.98 29.81
C ILE A 69 -12.57 13.77 29.97
N LEU A 70 -12.18 12.70 30.66
CA LEU A 70 -10.81 12.24 30.75
C LEU A 70 -10.46 11.43 29.50
N VAL A 71 -9.39 11.79 28.83
CA VAL A 71 -8.77 11.05 27.73
C VAL A 71 -7.55 10.33 28.29
N ILE A 72 -7.61 9.00 28.34
CA ILE A 72 -6.53 8.16 28.82
C ILE A 72 -5.84 7.52 27.62
N SER A 73 -4.53 7.68 27.51
CA SER A 73 -3.72 7.06 26.46
C SER A 73 -2.41 6.49 27.00
N SER A 74 -2.00 5.36 26.45
CA SER A 74 -0.70 4.74 26.74
C SER A 74 -0.18 4.04 25.49
N ILE A 75 1.14 3.83 25.42
CA ILE A 75 1.78 3.16 24.29
C ILE A 75 1.33 1.69 24.28
N GLY A 76 0.79 1.23 23.15
CA GLY A 76 0.28 -0.14 23.00
C GLY A 76 -1.17 -0.35 23.46
N PHE A 77 -1.92 0.71 23.76
CA PHE A 77 -3.32 0.63 24.20
C PHE A 77 -4.24 1.56 23.39
N VAL A 78 -5.50 1.16 23.23
CA VAL A 78 -6.53 2.00 22.60
C VAL A 78 -6.88 3.14 23.55
N ALA A 79 -6.87 4.38 23.07
CA ALA A 79 -7.20 5.53 23.90
C ALA A 79 -8.66 5.48 24.36
N SER A 80 -8.90 5.60 25.67
CA SER A 80 -10.23 5.53 26.27
C SER A 80 -10.70 6.91 26.74
N GLN A 81 -12.01 7.16 26.61
CA GLN A 81 -12.64 8.40 27.05
C GLN A 81 -13.66 8.10 28.15
N VAL A 82 -13.48 8.72 29.31
CA VAL A 82 -14.36 8.50 30.48
C VAL A 82 -14.87 9.83 31.00
N LYS A 83 -16.20 9.94 31.15
CA LYS A 83 -16.84 11.12 31.72
C LYS A 83 -16.82 11.06 33.25
N VAL A 84 -16.34 12.13 33.88
CA VAL A 84 -16.36 12.30 35.34
C VAL A 84 -17.81 12.45 35.81
N LYS A 85 -18.30 11.50 36.61
CA LYS A 85 -19.69 11.52 37.12
C LYS A 85 -19.78 12.16 38.51
N ASP A 86 -19.15 11.55 39.50
CA ASP A 86 -19.05 12.06 40.88
C ASP A 86 -17.60 11.88 41.36
N ALA A 87 -17.19 12.52 42.46
CA ALA A 87 -15.83 12.46 43.01
C ALA A 87 -15.41 11.08 43.56
N ALA A 88 -16.01 10.00 43.06
CA ALA A 88 -15.68 8.63 43.39
C ALA A 88 -14.51 8.12 42.54
N ALA A 89 -13.79 7.12 43.06
CA ALA A 89 -12.66 6.51 42.38
C ALA A 89 -13.08 5.92 41.02
N ILE A 90 -12.45 6.38 39.93
CA ILE A 90 -12.74 5.92 38.57
C ILE A 90 -11.78 4.80 38.17
N THR A 91 -12.30 3.61 37.86
CA THR A 91 -11.48 2.55 37.24
C THR A 91 -11.68 2.57 35.72
N VAL A 92 -10.59 2.67 34.97
CA VAL A 92 -10.58 2.69 33.51
C VAL A 92 -9.84 1.47 33.00
N LYS A 93 -10.53 0.63 32.22
CA LYS A 93 -9.89 -0.46 31.49
C LYS A 93 -9.40 0.08 30.14
N LEU A 94 -8.13 -0.16 29.83
CA LEU A 94 -7.55 0.05 28.51
C LEU A 94 -7.43 -1.29 27.81
N ASP A 95 -8.09 -1.40 26.67
CA ASP A 95 -7.92 -2.55 25.79
C ASP A 95 -6.58 -2.43 25.06
N THR A 96 -5.86 -3.54 25.00
CA THR A 96 -4.58 -3.62 24.28
C THR A 96 -4.79 -3.33 22.79
N VAL A 97 -3.84 -2.63 22.16
CA VAL A 97 -3.80 -2.53 20.70
C VAL A 97 -3.37 -3.89 20.19
N ASP A 98 -4.34 -4.71 19.84
CA ASP A 98 -4.11 -5.90 19.04
C ASP A 98 -3.51 -5.47 17.70
N LYS A 99 -2.17 -5.59 17.60
CA LYS A 99 -1.42 -5.53 16.35
C LYS A 99 -1.55 -6.83 15.55
N THR A 100 -2.60 -7.62 15.78
CA THR A 100 -3.07 -8.54 14.76
C THR A 100 -3.64 -7.66 13.65
N LEU A 101 -2.77 -7.34 12.68
CA LEU A 101 -3.21 -7.03 11.34
C LEU A 101 -3.95 -8.27 10.86
N GLU A 102 -5.24 -8.38 11.20
CA GLU A 102 -6.13 -9.29 10.51
C GLU A 102 -6.07 -8.83 9.06
N GLU A 103 -5.35 -9.61 8.27
CA GLU A 103 -5.28 -9.48 6.83
C GLU A 103 -6.67 -9.83 6.29
N VAL A 104 -7.59 -8.87 6.43
CA VAL A 104 -8.93 -9.01 5.91
C VAL A 104 -8.80 -9.05 4.41
N THR A 105 -9.05 -10.23 3.87
CA THR A 105 -9.01 -10.48 2.45
C THR A 105 -10.40 -10.34 1.90
N VAL A 106 -10.56 -9.47 0.90
CA VAL A 106 -11.87 -9.17 0.31
C VAL A 106 -12.06 -10.09 -0.88
N ALA A 107 -12.74 -11.20 -0.65
CA ALA A 107 -13.38 -11.97 -1.72
C ALA A 107 -14.87 -11.59 -1.72
N MET A 108 -15.23 -10.62 -2.55
CA MET A 108 -16.60 -10.17 -2.82
C MET A 108 -17.44 -9.87 -1.56
N ASP A 109 -17.23 -8.69 -0.98
CA ASP A 109 -18.05 -8.05 0.08
C ASP A 109 -18.23 -8.82 1.40
N ILE A 110 -17.78 -10.08 1.48
CA ILE A 110 -17.75 -10.89 2.70
C ILE A 110 -16.31 -10.97 3.19
N LYS A 111 -16.01 -10.21 4.24
CA LYS A 111 -14.75 -10.28 4.97
C LYS A 111 -14.65 -11.64 5.64
N ARG A 112 -13.76 -12.51 5.15
CA ARG A 112 -13.43 -13.78 5.82
C ARG A 112 -11.97 -13.81 6.19
N ASN A 113 -11.67 -14.42 7.33
CA ASN A 113 -10.30 -14.63 7.74
C ASN A 113 -9.62 -15.58 6.73
N PRO A 114 -8.45 -15.25 6.17
CA PRO A 114 -7.74 -16.14 5.26
C PRO A 114 -7.53 -17.55 5.81
N ARG A 115 -7.43 -17.68 7.14
CA ARG A 115 -7.28 -18.97 7.83
C ARG A 115 -8.53 -19.86 7.81
N GLU A 116 -9.70 -19.29 7.56
CA GLU A 116 -10.97 -20.02 7.45
C GLU A 116 -11.24 -20.51 6.03
N LEU A 117 -10.46 -20.04 5.04
CA LEU A 117 -10.61 -20.43 3.66
C LEU A 117 -9.88 -21.76 3.41
N GLY A 118 -10.59 -22.75 2.87
CA GLY A 118 -10.01 -24.05 2.50
C GLY A 118 -9.11 -24.02 1.26
N TYR A 119 -8.77 -22.83 0.76
CA TYR A 119 -8.00 -22.62 -0.45
C TYR A 119 -6.93 -21.55 -0.25
N SER A 120 -5.88 -21.59 -1.07
CA SER A 120 -4.76 -20.65 -0.96
C SER A 120 -5.17 -19.28 -1.53
N VAL A 121 -5.23 -18.30 -0.64
CA VAL A 121 -5.40 -16.89 -0.97
C VAL A 121 -4.19 -16.12 -0.49
N GLN A 122 -3.80 -15.11 -1.27
CA GLN A 122 -2.77 -14.18 -0.87
C GLN A 122 -3.23 -12.77 -1.14
N THR A 123 -3.08 -11.89 -0.15
CA THR A 123 -3.45 -10.49 -0.27
C THR A 123 -2.22 -9.61 -0.24
N VAL A 124 -2.17 -8.63 -1.14
CA VAL A 124 -1.13 -7.61 -1.22
C VAL A 124 -1.80 -6.27 -0.96
N LYS A 125 -1.29 -5.51 0.01
CA LYS A 125 -1.84 -4.20 0.36
C LYS A 125 -1.45 -3.15 -0.68
N GLY A 126 -2.34 -2.19 -0.94
CA GLY A 126 -2.07 -1.10 -1.87
C GLY A 126 -0.82 -0.27 -1.52
N ALA A 127 -0.54 -0.11 -0.22
CA ALA A 127 0.67 0.57 0.25
C ALA A 127 1.96 -0.14 -0.19
N GLU A 128 1.97 -1.48 -0.22
CA GLU A 128 3.12 -2.24 -0.70
C GLU A 128 3.30 -1.98 -2.20
N LEU A 129 2.23 -1.99 -2.99
CA LEU A 129 2.30 -1.71 -4.43
C LEU A 129 2.87 -0.32 -4.73
N GLN A 130 2.44 0.68 -3.96
CA GLN A 130 2.90 2.06 -4.06
C GLN A 130 4.40 2.20 -3.77
N GLU A 131 4.98 1.38 -2.90
CA GLU A 131 6.43 1.41 -2.62
C GLU A 131 7.28 1.15 -3.89
N THR A 132 6.77 0.34 -4.83
CA THR A 132 7.49 0.05 -6.08
C THR A 132 7.49 1.22 -7.04
N GLN A 133 6.59 2.19 -6.82
CA GLN A 133 6.31 3.33 -7.68
C GLN A 133 6.06 2.94 -9.14
N ARG A 134 5.81 1.67 -9.48
CA ARG A 134 5.66 1.20 -10.88
C ARG A 134 4.41 1.80 -11.52
N GLU A 135 4.53 2.23 -12.79
CA GLU A 135 3.38 2.72 -13.59
C GLU A 135 2.31 1.63 -13.70
N ASN A 136 2.74 0.40 -13.99
CA ASN A 136 1.88 -0.77 -13.99
C ASN A 136 1.97 -1.51 -12.65
N PHE A 137 0.88 -1.55 -11.89
CA PHE A 137 0.81 -2.23 -10.60
C PHE A 137 1.03 -3.74 -10.71
N VAL A 138 0.70 -4.35 -11.85
CA VAL A 138 0.86 -5.80 -12.09
C VAL A 138 2.31 -6.17 -11.91
N ASN A 139 3.22 -5.40 -12.50
CA ASN A 139 4.65 -5.63 -12.36
C ASN A 139 5.09 -5.56 -10.88
N GLY A 140 4.40 -4.79 -10.04
CA GLY A 140 4.64 -4.72 -8.60
C GLY A 140 4.23 -5.98 -7.82
N LEU A 141 3.43 -6.87 -8.42
CA LEU A 141 3.04 -8.15 -7.81
C LEU A 141 4.10 -9.25 -7.98
N GLN A 142 5.04 -9.07 -8.92
CA GLN A 142 6.09 -10.06 -9.16
C GLN A 142 6.96 -10.22 -7.92
N GLY A 143 7.15 -11.46 -7.48
CA GLY A 143 7.91 -11.79 -6.27
C GLY A 143 7.16 -11.50 -4.96
N ARG A 144 6.02 -10.80 -4.99
CA ARG A 144 5.14 -10.63 -3.82
C ARG A 144 4.06 -11.69 -3.76
N VAL A 145 3.57 -12.15 -4.90
CA VAL A 145 2.58 -13.24 -4.97
C VAL A 145 3.27 -14.54 -5.37
N ALA A 146 3.20 -15.55 -4.50
CA ALA A 146 3.78 -16.86 -4.80
C ALA A 146 2.99 -17.59 -5.88
N GLY A 147 3.68 -18.09 -6.90
CA GLY A 147 3.09 -18.77 -8.06
C GLY A 147 2.64 -17.83 -9.18
N LEU A 148 2.83 -16.50 -9.03
CA LEU A 148 2.55 -15.53 -10.08
C LEU A 148 3.82 -15.28 -10.90
N THR A 149 3.72 -15.48 -12.21
CA THR A 149 4.77 -15.16 -13.18
C THR A 149 4.28 -14.03 -14.07
N ILE A 150 5.10 -13.00 -14.23
CA ILE A 150 4.80 -11.85 -15.08
C ILE A 150 5.92 -11.74 -16.11
N ASN A 151 5.56 -11.92 -17.38
CA ASN A 151 6.45 -11.80 -18.52
C ASN A 151 6.13 -10.49 -19.24
N GLN A 152 7.07 -9.55 -19.21
CA GLN A 152 6.98 -8.35 -20.02
C GLN A 152 7.34 -8.71 -21.46
N THR A 153 6.50 -8.29 -22.41
CA THR A 153 6.68 -8.57 -23.84
C THR A 153 7.73 -7.66 -24.48
N GLY A 154 8.06 -6.53 -23.83
CA GLY A 154 9.05 -5.57 -24.29
C GLY A 154 9.55 -4.64 -23.18
N GLY A 155 10.63 -3.92 -23.46
CA GLY A 155 11.24 -2.94 -22.56
C GLY A 155 10.76 -1.50 -22.75
N ALA A 156 9.75 -1.28 -23.60
CA ALA A 156 9.16 0.05 -23.80
C ALA A 156 8.19 0.38 -22.66
N ALA A 157 8.09 1.65 -22.28
CA ALA A 157 7.08 2.10 -21.33
C ALA A 157 5.68 1.81 -21.86
N GLY A 158 4.79 1.27 -21.02
CA GLY A 158 3.45 0.83 -21.42
C GLY A 158 3.41 -0.45 -22.27
N SER A 159 4.50 -1.22 -22.35
CA SER A 159 4.44 -2.56 -22.97
C SER A 159 3.48 -3.47 -22.20
N SER A 160 2.78 -4.35 -22.92
CA SER A 160 1.90 -5.33 -22.30
C SER A 160 2.66 -6.28 -21.38
N SER A 161 1.95 -6.94 -20.47
CA SER A 161 2.52 -7.93 -19.57
C SER A 161 1.65 -9.16 -19.57
N GLN A 162 2.23 -10.30 -19.94
CA GLN A 162 1.56 -11.58 -19.80
C GLN A 162 1.67 -12.03 -18.34
N ILE A 163 0.52 -12.38 -17.77
CA ILE A 163 0.40 -12.75 -16.35
C ILE A 163 -0.05 -14.20 -16.31
N VAL A 164 0.70 -15.04 -15.64
CA VAL A 164 0.42 -16.48 -15.54
C VAL A 164 0.45 -16.88 -14.07
N LEU A 165 -0.64 -17.49 -13.61
CA LEU A 165 -0.80 -17.90 -12.22
C LEU A 165 -0.77 -19.43 -12.13
N ARG A 166 0.23 -19.97 -11.41
CA ARG A 166 0.52 -21.40 -11.27
C ARG A 166 0.82 -22.13 -12.60
N GLY A 167 1.43 -21.43 -13.55
CA GLY A 167 1.87 -22.00 -14.83
C GLY A 167 0.77 -22.06 -15.89
N PHE A 168 1.11 -22.63 -17.05
CA PHE A 168 0.19 -22.73 -18.16
C PHE A 168 -0.79 -23.89 -17.95
N ASN A 169 -2.08 -23.60 -17.92
CA ASN A 169 -3.17 -24.58 -17.84
C ASN A 169 -3.76 -24.95 -19.22
N SER A 170 -3.41 -24.21 -20.26
CA SER A 170 -3.84 -24.45 -21.64
C SER A 170 -2.66 -24.43 -22.62
N LEU A 171 -2.67 -25.40 -23.54
CA LEU A 171 -1.67 -25.53 -24.60
C LEU A 171 -1.87 -24.53 -25.74
N SER A 172 -3.06 -23.95 -25.89
CA SER A 172 -3.39 -23.08 -27.04
C SER A 172 -4.33 -21.91 -26.74
N LEU A 173 -4.93 -21.84 -25.54
CA LEU A 173 -5.80 -20.72 -25.14
C LEU A 173 -5.04 -19.73 -24.24
N ASP A 174 -5.70 -18.62 -23.92
CA ASP A 174 -5.20 -17.66 -22.95
C ASP A 174 -5.06 -18.31 -21.55
N ASN A 175 -3.92 -18.05 -20.92
CA ASN A 175 -3.54 -18.53 -19.60
C ASN A 175 -3.54 -17.39 -18.57
N SER A 176 -4.09 -16.22 -18.93
CA SER A 176 -4.22 -15.09 -18.03
C SER A 176 -5.24 -15.36 -16.92
N PRO A 177 -4.99 -14.92 -15.67
CA PRO A 177 -5.98 -14.99 -14.62
C PRO A 177 -7.11 -14.00 -14.88
N LEU A 178 -8.31 -14.29 -14.37
CA LEU A 178 -9.43 -13.37 -14.43
C LEU A 178 -9.16 -12.13 -13.57
N PHE A 179 -9.36 -10.94 -14.11
CA PHE A 179 -9.30 -9.71 -13.32
C PHE A 179 -10.70 -9.29 -12.88
N VAL A 180 -10.83 -8.92 -11.62
CA VAL A 180 -12.09 -8.45 -11.04
C VAL A 180 -11.81 -7.16 -10.27
N ILE A 181 -12.49 -6.07 -10.61
CA ILE A 181 -12.35 -4.77 -9.95
C ILE A 181 -13.65 -4.49 -9.21
N ASP A 182 -13.59 -4.39 -7.88
CA ASP A 182 -14.74 -4.13 -7.02
C ASP A 182 -15.94 -5.05 -7.29
N GLY A 183 -15.68 -6.27 -7.76
CA GLY A 183 -16.70 -7.27 -8.10
C GLY A 183 -17.12 -7.36 -9.55
N VAL A 184 -16.67 -6.42 -10.39
CA VAL A 184 -16.95 -6.43 -11.81
C VAL A 184 -15.78 -7.07 -12.55
N ILE A 185 -16.07 -8.02 -13.44
CA ILE A 185 -15.05 -8.63 -14.29
C ILE A 185 -14.48 -7.58 -15.23
N ALA A 186 -13.16 -7.41 -15.18
CA ALA A 186 -12.42 -6.50 -16.02
C ALA A 186 -11.87 -7.24 -17.23
N ASP A 187 -12.07 -6.65 -18.40
CA ASP A 187 -11.47 -7.13 -19.64
C ASP A 187 -9.99 -6.74 -19.66
N ASN A 188 -9.10 -7.73 -19.74
CA ASN A 188 -7.66 -7.54 -19.88
C ASN A 188 -7.17 -7.88 -21.30
N SER A 189 -8.04 -7.72 -22.30
CA SER A 189 -7.65 -7.91 -23.69
C SER A 189 -6.53 -6.94 -24.08
N THR A 190 -5.58 -7.44 -24.87
CA THR A 190 -4.56 -6.60 -25.49
C THR A 190 -4.81 -6.58 -26.99
N VAL A 191 -4.68 -5.40 -27.60
CA VAL A 191 -4.70 -5.31 -29.06
C VAL A 191 -3.29 -5.64 -29.53
N ASN A 192 -3.15 -6.72 -30.31
CA ASN A 192 -1.86 -7.09 -30.89
C ASN A 192 -2.02 -6.96 -32.41
N GLU A 193 -1.29 -6.03 -33.02
CA GLU A 193 -1.26 -5.82 -34.48
C GLU A 193 -0.79 -7.07 -35.25
N THR A 194 -0.19 -8.04 -34.55
CA THR A 194 0.34 -9.28 -35.12
C THR A 194 -0.64 -10.45 -35.08
N SER A 195 -1.76 -10.34 -34.35
CA SER A 195 -2.82 -11.36 -34.38
C SER A 195 -3.80 -11.06 -35.51
N ASN A 196 -4.06 -12.06 -36.36
CA ASN A 196 -4.96 -11.97 -37.49
C ASN A 196 -6.42 -11.83 -36.98
N GLY A 197 -6.79 -10.62 -36.51
CA GLY A 197 -8.09 -10.36 -35.86
C GLY A 197 -8.07 -9.40 -34.67
N GLY A 198 -6.91 -8.85 -34.26
CA GLY A 198 -6.85 -7.72 -33.31
C GLY A 198 -7.30 -7.98 -31.87
N SER A 199 -7.60 -9.23 -31.50
CA SER A 199 -7.98 -9.63 -30.14
C SER A 199 -7.36 -10.99 -29.81
N ALA A 200 -6.09 -10.98 -29.37
CA ALA A 200 -5.41 -12.10 -28.69
C ALA A 200 -4.00 -11.67 -28.27
N LEU A 201 -3.58 -12.11 -27.07
CA LEU A 201 -2.18 -12.13 -26.63
C LEU A 201 -1.37 -13.08 -27.53
N GLY A 202 -0.88 -12.59 -28.67
CA GLY A 202 0.01 -13.33 -29.54
C GLY A 202 1.34 -13.64 -28.84
N LEU A 203 1.54 -14.91 -28.46
CA LEU A 203 2.75 -15.42 -27.80
C LEU A 203 3.95 -15.62 -28.75
N ALA A 204 3.77 -15.37 -30.04
CA ALA A 204 4.82 -15.41 -31.04
C ALA A 204 4.51 -14.38 -32.13
N SER A 205 5.41 -13.43 -32.32
CA SER A 205 5.38 -12.55 -33.48
C SER A 205 5.91 -13.30 -34.70
N ASP A 206 5.03 -13.66 -35.64
CA ASP A 206 5.42 -14.20 -36.96
C ASP A 206 5.99 -13.11 -37.91
N ARG A 207 6.31 -11.91 -37.39
CA ARG A 207 6.80 -10.77 -38.18
C ARG A 207 8.06 -10.15 -37.54
N PRO A 208 9.21 -10.07 -38.26
CA PRO A 208 10.50 -9.72 -37.66
C PRO A 208 10.70 -8.28 -37.15
N ASN A 209 9.77 -7.34 -37.36
CA ASN A 209 10.09 -5.92 -37.10
C ASN A 209 8.89 -4.95 -36.98
N ARG A 210 7.69 -5.41 -36.63
CA ARG A 210 6.54 -4.54 -36.33
C ARG A 210 5.75 -5.12 -35.17
N GLY A 211 6.35 -5.07 -33.98
CA GLY A 211 5.75 -5.51 -32.73
C GLY A 211 5.40 -4.31 -31.86
N ASN A 212 4.45 -3.48 -32.30
CA ASN A 212 3.81 -2.56 -31.38
C ASN A 212 2.90 -3.42 -30.51
N ASP A 213 3.40 -3.80 -29.34
CA ASP A 213 2.56 -4.40 -28.33
C ASP A 213 1.87 -3.30 -27.55
N TYR A 214 0.55 -3.41 -27.44
CA TYR A 214 -0.27 -2.41 -26.78
C TYR A 214 -0.50 -2.80 -25.34
N SER A 215 -0.43 -1.79 -24.48
CA SER A 215 -0.65 -1.90 -23.04
C SER A 215 -1.87 -2.77 -22.72
N SER A 216 -1.70 -3.68 -21.75
CA SER A 216 -2.83 -4.46 -21.23
C SER A 216 -3.78 -3.52 -20.49
N ARG A 217 -5.09 -3.60 -20.73
CA ARG A 217 -6.07 -2.69 -20.10
C ARG A 217 -6.01 -2.67 -18.58
N ILE A 218 -5.61 -3.78 -17.96
CA ILE A 218 -5.46 -3.82 -16.50
C ILE A 218 -4.38 -2.86 -16.01
N SER A 219 -3.37 -2.56 -16.82
CA SER A 219 -2.27 -1.66 -16.44
C SER A 219 -2.65 -0.18 -16.44
N ASP A 220 -3.82 0.17 -16.98
CA ASP A 220 -4.36 1.54 -16.95
C ASP A 220 -4.88 1.93 -15.55
N ILE A 221 -5.02 0.96 -14.65
CA ILE A 221 -5.44 1.22 -13.26
C ILE A 221 -4.32 1.90 -12.50
N ASN A 222 -4.62 3.07 -11.95
CA ASN A 222 -3.70 3.79 -11.09
C ASN A 222 -3.42 2.99 -9.79
N PRO A 223 -2.16 2.64 -9.48
CA PRO A 223 -1.81 1.92 -8.25
C PRO A 223 -2.20 2.69 -6.97
N ASN A 224 -2.33 4.02 -7.05
CA ASN A 224 -2.74 4.86 -5.92
C ASN A 224 -4.22 4.69 -5.58
N ASP A 225 -5.04 4.20 -6.49
CA ASP A 225 -6.47 3.96 -6.24
C ASP A 225 -6.73 2.57 -5.66
N ILE A 226 -5.72 1.71 -5.63
CA ILE A 226 -5.82 0.35 -5.12
C ILE A 226 -5.70 0.33 -3.59
N GLU A 227 -6.70 -0.24 -2.92
CA GLU A 227 -6.68 -0.52 -1.48
C GLU A 227 -5.99 -1.86 -1.22
N SER A 228 -6.38 -2.90 -1.95
CA SER A 228 -5.78 -4.24 -1.84
C SER A 228 -5.96 -5.06 -3.11
N ILE A 229 -5.06 -6.02 -3.30
CA ILE A 229 -5.13 -7.03 -4.36
C ILE A 229 -5.17 -8.40 -3.70
N THR A 230 -6.21 -9.17 -3.98
CA THR A 230 -6.38 -10.53 -3.50
C THR A 230 -6.21 -11.49 -4.66
N VAL A 231 -5.27 -12.42 -4.56
CA VAL A 231 -5.01 -13.43 -5.59
C VAL A 231 -5.58 -14.78 -5.16
N LEU A 232 -6.51 -15.27 -5.98
CA LEU A 232 -7.13 -16.58 -5.89
C LEU A 232 -6.39 -17.55 -6.80
N LYS A 233 -5.60 -18.46 -6.22
CA LYS A 233 -4.58 -19.22 -6.95
C LYS A 233 -5.08 -20.48 -7.65
N GLY A 234 -6.35 -20.83 -7.54
CA GLY A 234 -6.87 -22.08 -8.08
C GLY A 234 -8.36 -22.04 -8.36
N PRO A 235 -8.85 -23.01 -9.14
CA PRO A 235 -10.26 -23.09 -9.53
C PRO A 235 -11.19 -23.31 -8.33
N GLU A 236 -10.70 -23.88 -7.22
CA GLU A 236 -11.51 -24.06 -6.01
C GLU A 236 -11.84 -22.72 -5.33
N ALA A 237 -10.93 -21.76 -5.44
CA ALA A 237 -11.07 -20.43 -4.89
C ALA A 237 -11.98 -19.53 -5.73
N THR A 238 -12.15 -19.86 -7.01
CA THR A 238 -12.78 -19.00 -8.01
C THR A 238 -14.12 -19.52 -8.52
N ALA A 239 -14.72 -20.50 -7.84
CA ALA A 239 -16.02 -21.07 -8.20
C ALA A 239 -17.12 -20.00 -8.40
N LEU A 240 -17.02 -18.87 -7.70
CA LEU A 240 -17.95 -17.74 -7.82
C LEU A 240 -17.88 -17.00 -9.17
N TYR A 241 -16.74 -17.07 -9.87
CA TYR A 241 -16.51 -16.39 -11.15
C TYR A 241 -16.61 -17.33 -12.36
N GLY A 242 -16.85 -18.62 -12.13
CA GLY A 242 -17.07 -19.61 -13.18
C GLY A 242 -15.82 -19.99 -13.98
N SER A 243 -16.02 -20.50 -15.20
CA SER A 243 -14.97 -21.09 -16.05
C SER A 243 -13.87 -20.11 -16.47
N GLN A 244 -14.17 -18.81 -16.52
CA GLN A 244 -13.22 -17.75 -16.85
C GLN A 244 -12.10 -17.62 -15.81
N ALA A 245 -12.34 -18.08 -14.58
CA ALA A 245 -11.36 -18.05 -13.50
C ALA A 245 -10.70 -19.42 -13.25
N SER A 246 -10.74 -20.33 -14.24
CA SER A 246 -10.06 -21.63 -14.19
C SER A 246 -8.54 -21.50 -14.07
N SER A 247 -7.97 -20.41 -14.60
CA SER A 247 -6.56 -20.00 -14.43
C SER A 247 -6.29 -19.24 -13.11
N GLY A 248 -7.30 -19.15 -12.23
CA GLY A 248 -7.30 -18.29 -11.04
C GLY A 248 -7.85 -16.89 -11.31
N ALA A 249 -7.90 -16.06 -10.26
CA ALA A 249 -8.43 -14.70 -10.33
C ALA A 249 -7.61 -13.72 -9.48
N ILE A 250 -7.53 -12.48 -9.95
CA ILE A 250 -6.93 -11.34 -9.26
C ILE A 250 -8.05 -10.35 -8.98
N ILE A 251 -8.42 -10.23 -7.70
CA ILE A 251 -9.45 -9.33 -7.21
C ILE A 251 -8.78 -8.05 -6.74
N ILE A 252 -9.18 -6.93 -7.32
CA ILE A 252 -8.71 -5.59 -7.01
C ILE A 252 -9.83 -4.89 -6.24
N THR A 253 -9.51 -4.42 -5.05
CA THR A 253 -10.41 -3.56 -4.27
C THR A 253 -9.87 -2.15 -4.30
N THR A 254 -10.69 -1.19 -4.74
CA THR A 254 -10.30 0.22 -4.80
C THR A 254 -10.56 0.94 -3.47
N LYS A 255 -9.81 2.01 -3.22
CA LYS A 255 -9.95 2.84 -2.02
C LYS A 255 -11.33 3.52 -2.04
N LYS A 256 -12.16 3.21 -1.04
CA LYS A 256 -13.46 3.86 -0.85
C LYS A 256 -13.34 5.11 0.03
N ALA A 257 -14.20 6.09 -0.21
CA ALA A 257 -14.29 7.29 0.62
C ALA A 257 -14.65 6.92 2.07
N LYS A 258 -13.85 7.38 3.03
CA LYS A 258 -14.13 7.19 4.46
C LYS A 258 -14.93 8.40 4.96
N PRO A 259 -16.07 8.22 5.65
CA PRO A 259 -16.85 9.32 6.20
C PRO A 259 -16.14 9.89 7.45
N THR A 260 -15.05 10.61 7.26
CA THR A 260 -14.24 11.22 8.33
C THR A 260 -14.67 12.65 8.65
N GLY A 261 -15.60 13.22 7.88
CA GLY A 261 -16.09 14.61 8.05
C GLY A 261 -15.03 15.68 7.77
N ARG A 262 -13.88 15.30 7.20
CA ARG A 262 -12.76 16.19 6.87
C ARG A 262 -12.32 15.96 5.43
N ILE A 263 -12.05 17.05 4.72
CA ILE A 263 -11.45 16.99 3.38
C ILE A 263 -10.02 16.44 3.54
N THR A 264 -9.73 15.34 2.86
CA THR A 264 -8.39 14.74 2.81
C THR A 264 -7.89 14.84 1.38
N VAL A 265 -6.74 15.51 1.19
CA VAL A 265 -6.09 15.65 -0.12
C VAL A 265 -4.77 14.91 -0.06
N ASN A 266 -4.59 13.93 -0.94
CA ASN A 266 -3.34 13.20 -1.11
C ASN A 266 -2.71 13.65 -2.43
N TYR A 267 -1.41 13.95 -2.39
CA TYR A 267 -0.64 14.34 -3.56
C TYR A 267 0.63 13.49 -3.61
N ASP A 268 0.86 12.85 -4.74
CA ASP A 268 1.98 11.97 -4.99
C ASP A 268 2.69 12.43 -6.26
N ASN A 269 4.03 12.50 -6.22
CA ASN A 269 4.83 12.92 -7.37
C ASN A 269 6.08 12.04 -7.48
N SER A 270 6.39 11.60 -8.70
CA SER A 270 7.53 10.71 -8.94
C SER A 270 8.31 11.10 -10.20
N PHE A 271 9.64 11.00 -10.11
CA PHE A 271 10.57 11.30 -11.21
C PHE A 271 11.42 10.08 -11.52
N ARG A 272 11.54 9.75 -12.81
CA ARG A 272 12.26 8.56 -13.26
C ARG A 272 13.17 8.84 -14.45
N ILE A 273 14.37 8.27 -14.38
CA ILE A 273 15.35 8.27 -15.47
C ILE A 273 15.58 6.83 -15.88
N GLN A 274 15.24 6.51 -17.13
CA GLN A 274 15.49 5.19 -17.70
C GLN A 274 16.77 5.23 -18.54
N ARG A 275 17.64 4.24 -18.30
CA ARG A 275 18.89 4.02 -19.05
C ARG A 275 18.92 2.59 -19.56
N ASN A 276 19.60 2.39 -20.69
CA ASN A 276 19.78 1.05 -21.23
C ASN A 276 20.70 0.24 -20.33
N SER A 277 20.24 -0.91 -19.85
CA SER A 277 21.03 -1.76 -18.94
C SER A 277 22.12 -2.55 -19.65
N ARG A 278 21.91 -2.94 -20.91
CA ARG A 278 22.88 -3.69 -21.70
C ARG A 278 22.60 -3.43 -23.17
N LEU A 279 23.69 -3.28 -23.93
CA LEU A 279 23.67 -3.22 -25.37
C LEU A 279 24.33 -4.49 -25.91
N PRO A 280 23.92 -4.97 -27.09
CA PRO A 280 24.61 -6.08 -27.75
C PRO A 280 26.05 -5.68 -28.07
N GLU A 281 26.97 -6.64 -27.93
CA GLU A 281 28.34 -6.44 -28.38
C GLU A 281 28.38 -6.36 -29.91
N ILE A 282 28.98 -5.29 -30.42
CA ILE A 282 29.14 -5.08 -31.86
C ILE A 282 30.54 -5.53 -32.28
N ASN A 283 30.63 -6.21 -33.42
CA ASN A 283 31.90 -6.56 -34.03
C ASN A 283 32.48 -5.30 -34.71
N SER A 284 33.62 -4.82 -34.21
CA SER A 284 34.37 -3.68 -34.74
C SER A 284 35.67 -4.10 -35.44
N GLU A 285 35.94 -5.40 -35.55
CA GLU A 285 37.18 -5.92 -36.11
C GLU A 285 37.06 -6.19 -37.62
N TYR A 286 35.89 -6.58 -38.11
CA TYR A 286 35.69 -7.02 -39.50
C TYR A 286 34.61 -6.21 -40.21
N SER A 287 34.88 -5.87 -41.46
CA SER A 287 33.95 -5.20 -42.37
C SER A 287 32.90 -6.15 -42.97
N GLY A 288 32.04 -5.63 -43.85
CA GLY A 288 31.03 -6.45 -44.53
C GLY A 288 31.66 -7.46 -45.49
N GLY A 289 31.27 -8.73 -45.38
CA GLY A 289 31.87 -9.80 -46.17
C GLY A 289 31.64 -11.19 -45.59
N VAL A 290 32.32 -12.20 -46.14
CA VAL A 290 32.28 -13.59 -45.68
C VAL A 290 33.69 -14.18 -45.72
N ASN A 291 34.11 -14.87 -44.67
CA ASN A 291 35.42 -15.53 -44.58
C ASN A 291 36.60 -14.61 -44.94
N GLY A 292 36.55 -13.34 -44.50
CA GLY A 292 37.62 -12.38 -44.77
C GLY A 292 37.61 -11.75 -46.17
N GLN A 293 36.62 -12.07 -47.02
CA GLN A 293 36.48 -11.50 -48.36
C GLN A 293 35.38 -10.44 -48.38
N PRO A 294 35.58 -9.28 -49.05
CA PRO A 294 34.61 -8.21 -49.10
C PRO A 294 33.38 -8.64 -49.91
N SER A 295 32.19 -8.21 -49.47
CA SER A 295 30.93 -8.47 -50.15
C SER A 295 30.10 -7.20 -50.23
N SER A 296 29.42 -6.99 -51.36
CA SER A 296 28.50 -5.86 -51.56
C SER A 296 27.10 -6.10 -50.99
N VAL A 297 26.88 -7.28 -50.39
CA VAL A 297 25.62 -7.65 -49.73
C VAL A 297 25.78 -7.51 -48.22
N PHE A 298 24.72 -7.13 -47.51
CA PHE A 298 24.71 -6.95 -46.05
C PHE A 298 25.05 -8.27 -45.33
N THR A 299 26.34 -8.48 -45.09
CA THR A 299 26.94 -9.70 -44.52
C THR A 299 28.00 -9.30 -43.50
N ALA A 300 28.33 -10.17 -42.55
CA ALA A 300 29.29 -9.91 -41.47
C ALA A 300 30.50 -10.85 -41.56
N PHE A 301 31.64 -10.44 -41.00
CA PHE A 301 32.92 -11.18 -41.02
C PHE A 301 33.67 -11.16 -42.38
N GLY A 302 33.67 -9.99 -43.03
CA GLY A 302 34.53 -9.66 -44.16
C GLY A 302 35.98 -9.37 -43.73
N PRO A 303 36.78 -8.67 -44.56
CA PRO A 303 38.17 -8.38 -44.23
C PRO A 303 38.28 -7.51 -42.97
N LYS A 304 39.35 -7.73 -42.20
CA LYS A 304 39.67 -6.93 -41.01
C LYS A 304 39.77 -5.46 -41.38
N TYR A 305 39.19 -4.59 -40.57
CA TYR A 305 39.27 -3.15 -40.80
C TYR A 305 40.73 -2.69 -40.81
N PRO A 306 41.14 -1.87 -41.80
CA PRO A 306 42.44 -1.22 -41.79
C PRO A 306 42.67 -0.42 -40.51
N ALA A 307 43.92 -0.38 -40.03
CA ALA A 307 44.28 0.45 -38.89
C ALA A 307 43.95 1.93 -39.17
N GLY A 308 43.26 2.58 -38.23
CA GLY A 308 42.81 3.98 -38.38
C GLY A 308 41.45 4.15 -39.07
N THR A 309 40.73 3.07 -39.40
CA THR A 309 39.35 3.19 -39.89
C THR A 309 38.47 3.85 -38.83
N GLN A 310 37.80 4.94 -39.20
CA GLN A 310 36.83 5.59 -38.32
C GLN A 310 35.57 4.73 -38.21
N LEU A 311 35.32 4.22 -37.01
CA LEU A 311 34.08 3.52 -36.68
C LEU A 311 33.14 4.49 -35.98
N TYR A 312 31.86 4.45 -36.35
CA TYR A 312 30.83 5.29 -35.75
C TYR A 312 30.08 4.51 -34.67
N ASP A 313 29.89 5.15 -33.52
CA ASP A 313 29.06 4.63 -32.43
C ASP A 313 27.58 4.83 -32.75
N ASN A 314 27.09 4.05 -33.71
CA ASN A 314 25.69 4.10 -34.12
C ASN A 314 24.75 3.66 -32.99
N LEU A 315 25.25 2.81 -32.08
CA LEU A 315 24.47 2.18 -31.02
C LEU A 315 24.08 3.20 -29.93
N ASN A 316 25.05 3.96 -29.40
CA ASN A 316 24.76 5.02 -28.42
C ASN A 316 24.12 6.26 -29.05
N ASN A 317 24.31 6.49 -30.35
CA ASN A 317 23.60 7.56 -31.06
C ASN A 317 22.11 7.28 -31.20
N PHE A 318 21.74 6.01 -31.42
CA PHE A 318 20.35 5.56 -31.55
C PHE A 318 19.68 5.40 -30.18
N PHE A 319 20.33 4.70 -29.24
CA PHE A 319 19.77 4.45 -27.91
C PHE A 319 20.15 5.54 -26.91
N ARG A 320 19.26 6.52 -26.72
CA ARG A 320 19.44 7.63 -25.78
C ARG A 320 18.64 7.43 -24.49
N ASN A 321 19.16 7.97 -23.38
CA ASN A 321 18.46 7.98 -22.09
C ASN A 321 17.12 8.74 -22.19
N ARG A 322 16.09 8.23 -21.52
CA ARG A 322 14.74 8.83 -21.50
C ARG A 322 14.37 9.30 -20.10
N PHE A 323 13.66 10.42 -20.03
CA PHE A 323 13.13 11.01 -18.80
C PHE A 323 11.61 10.84 -18.77
N PHE A 324 11.07 10.42 -17.63
CA PHE A 324 9.65 10.29 -17.37
C PHE A 324 9.28 11.07 -16.11
N SER A 325 8.16 11.77 -16.16
CA SER A 325 7.58 12.50 -15.03
C SER A 325 6.12 12.08 -14.92
N ASN A 326 5.71 11.60 -13.75
CA ASN A 326 4.30 11.36 -13.45
C ASN A 326 3.84 12.43 -12.47
N THR A 327 2.89 13.25 -12.92
CA THR A 327 2.18 14.26 -12.12
C THR A 327 0.80 13.77 -11.76
#